data_AF-X5X4D4-F1
#
_entry.id   AF-X5X4D4-F1
#
_cell.length_a   1.000
_cell.length_b   1.000
_cell.length_c   1.000
_cell.angle_alpha   90.00
_cell.angle_beta   90.00
_cell.angle_gamma   90.00
#
_symmetry.space_group_name_H-M   'P 1'
#
loop_
_entity.id
_entity.type
_entity.pdbx_description
1 polymer ?
#
loop_
_entity_poly.entity_id
_entity_poly.type
_entity_poly.pdbx_seq_one_letter_code
_entity_poly.pdbx_strand_id
1 'polypeptide(L)'
;MPQFTIETTYHLPVFRHSTYLAETPDVACRFAIEDTDCSGQREDCESSGEAHVTGIWEGAGAAYRGQAIPVHAHFGEAVQRKAAQFELMLACSRSLSAMLRARRPTPPGWLGKAEWAIARGEAILAGRPRSS
;
A
#
# COMPACT_ATOMS: atom_id res chain seq x y z
N MET A 1 -3.95 -24.48 0.56
CA MET A 1 -3.79 -23.00 0.57
C MET A 1 -3.81 -22.53 -0.88
N PRO A 2 -4.54 -21.46 -1.20
CA PRO A 2 -4.55 -20.91 -2.56
C PRO A 2 -3.17 -20.35 -2.93
N GLN A 3 -2.96 -20.23 -4.25
CA GLN A 3 -1.75 -19.65 -4.82
C GLN A 3 -2.11 -18.33 -5.48
N PHE A 4 -1.28 -17.31 -5.26
CA PHE A 4 -1.44 -16.00 -5.88
C PHE A 4 -0.16 -15.64 -6.61
N THR A 5 -0.30 -15.24 -7.87
CA THR A 5 0.78 -14.60 -8.61
C THR A 5 0.73 -13.11 -8.32
N ILE A 6 1.82 -12.54 -7.82
CA ILE A 6 1.96 -11.12 -7.50
C ILE A 6 2.97 -10.51 -8.46
N GLU A 7 2.63 -9.34 -8.99
CA GLU A 7 3.55 -8.49 -9.74
C GLU A 7 4.04 -7.35 -8.84
N THR A 8 5.35 -7.24 -8.69
CA THR A 8 6.01 -6.14 -8.01
C THR A 8 6.94 -5.37 -8.94
N THR A 9 7.13 -4.09 -8.66
CA THR A 9 8.11 -3.24 -9.34
C THR A 9 8.72 -2.26 -8.35
N TYR A 10 9.99 -1.89 -8.61
CA TYR A 10 10.65 -0.78 -7.92
C TYR A 10 10.51 0.52 -8.72
N HIS A 11 10.64 0.41 -10.04
CA HIS A 11 10.45 1.48 -11.02
C HIS A 11 10.00 0.87 -12.36
N LEU A 12 9.05 1.52 -13.02
CA LEU A 12 8.62 1.13 -14.37
C LEU A 12 9.80 1.29 -15.34
N PRO A 13 10.04 0.34 -16.26
CA PRO A 13 9.17 -0.75 -16.69
C PRO A 13 9.61 -2.16 -16.21
N VAL A 14 10.38 -2.27 -15.12
CA VAL A 14 10.89 -3.57 -14.65
C VAL A 14 9.87 -4.21 -13.72
N PHE A 15 9.33 -5.37 -14.11
CA PHE A 15 8.33 -6.11 -13.33
C PHE A 15 8.87 -7.47 -12.90
N ARG A 16 8.58 -7.86 -11.67
CA ARG A 16 8.83 -9.20 -11.12
C ARG A 16 7.51 -9.90 -10.88
N HIS A 17 7.35 -11.10 -11.42
CA HIS A 17 6.26 -12.00 -11.06
C HIS A 17 6.75 -13.06 -10.10
N SER A 18 6.03 -13.27 -9.01
CA SER A 18 6.33 -14.34 -8.05
C SER A 18 5.03 -14.94 -7.53
N THR A 19 5.03 -16.26 -7.35
CA THR A 19 3.85 -16.99 -6.86
C THR A 19 4.03 -17.32 -5.40
N TYR A 20 3.05 -16.96 -4.57
CA TYR A 20 3.06 -17.20 -3.14
C TYR A 20 1.88 -18.07 -2.72
N LEU A 21 2.13 -18.98 -1.78
CA LEU A 21 1.10 -19.71 -1.07
C LEU A 21 0.64 -18.85 0.11
N ALA A 22 -0.61 -18.41 0.09
CA ALA A 22 -1.17 -17.57 1.14
C ALA A 22 -2.65 -17.88 1.32
N GLU A 23 -3.21 -17.53 2.48
CA GLU A 23 -4.65 -17.67 2.72
C GLU A 23 -5.46 -16.57 2.02
N THR A 24 -4.86 -15.40 1.83
CA THR A 24 -5.49 -14.23 1.21
C THR A 24 -4.52 -13.53 0.24
N PRO A 25 -5.03 -12.78 -0.75
CA PRO A 25 -4.19 -11.99 -1.65
C PRO A 25 -3.37 -10.92 -0.90
N ASP A 26 -3.90 -10.35 0.18
CA ASP A 26 -3.18 -9.36 0.99
C ASP A 26 -1.95 -9.98 1.69
N VAL A 27 -2.05 -11.22 2.15
CA VAL A 27 -0.92 -11.95 2.75
C VAL A 27 0.12 -12.26 1.67
N ALA A 28 -0.31 -12.65 0.46
CA ALA A 28 0.60 -12.84 -0.67
C ALA A 28 1.31 -11.54 -1.07
N CYS A 29 0.62 -10.40 -1.07
CA CYS A 29 1.22 -9.08 -1.35
C CYS A 29 2.27 -8.71 -0.31
N ARG A 30 2.02 -9.00 0.97
CA ARG A 30 3.00 -8.77 2.04
C ARG A 30 4.25 -9.61 1.83
N PHE A 31 4.09 -10.90 1.54
CA PHE A 31 5.23 -11.76 1.20
C PHE A 31 6.00 -11.22 0.01
N ALA A 32 5.32 -10.74 -1.04
CA ALA A 32 5.98 -10.18 -2.21
C ALA A 32 6.78 -8.88 -1.95
N ILE A 33 6.37 -8.07 -0.97
CA ILE A 33 7.09 -6.83 -0.58
C ILE A 33 8.26 -7.15 0.34
N GLU A 34 8.11 -8.14 1.23
CA GLU A 34 9.17 -8.59 2.14
C GLU A 34 10.23 -9.45 1.44
N ASP A 35 9.88 -10.00 0.27
CA ASP A 35 10.76 -10.78 -0.59
C ASP A 35 11.82 -9.89 -1.24
N THR A 36 12.96 -9.80 -0.55
CA THR A 36 14.18 -9.11 -0.99
C THR A 36 15.09 -9.97 -1.85
N ASP A 37 14.63 -11.16 -2.27
CA ASP A 37 15.46 -12.06 -3.09
C ASP A 37 15.61 -11.50 -4.51
N CYS A 38 16.72 -10.80 -4.73
CA CYS A 38 17.13 -10.29 -6.03
C CYS A 38 18.07 -11.25 -6.78
N SER A 39 18.17 -12.52 -6.35
CA SER A 39 19.03 -13.51 -7.01
C SER A 39 18.51 -13.87 -8.42
N GLY A 40 18.89 -13.06 -9.40
CA GLY A 40 18.47 -13.20 -10.79
C GLY A 40 18.37 -11.90 -11.59
N GLN A 41 18.42 -10.73 -10.92
CA GLN A 41 18.40 -9.43 -11.59
C GLN A 41 19.80 -8.79 -11.60
N ARG A 42 20.12 -8.09 -12.71
CA ARG A 42 21.39 -7.37 -12.88
C ARG A 42 21.37 -5.97 -12.24
N GLU A 43 20.19 -5.47 -11.88
CA GLU A 43 20.01 -4.13 -11.35
C GLU A 43 20.17 -4.08 -9.82
N ASP A 44 20.64 -2.93 -9.34
CA ASP A 44 20.80 -2.65 -7.93
C ASP A 44 19.43 -2.39 -7.28
N CYS A 45 18.86 -3.46 -6.70
CA CYS A 45 17.61 -3.40 -5.93
C CYS A 45 17.70 -2.42 -4.75
N GLU A 46 18.88 -2.21 -4.16
CA GLU A 46 19.04 -1.34 -2.99
C GLU A 46 18.88 0.15 -3.32
N SER A 47 19.18 0.55 -4.56
CA SER A 47 19.05 1.93 -5.04
C SER A 47 17.67 2.27 -5.62
N SER A 48 16.78 1.29 -5.78
CA SER A 48 15.59 1.41 -6.64
C SER A 48 14.30 1.88 -5.92
N GLY A 49 14.36 2.19 -4.62
CA GLY A 49 13.21 2.62 -3.83
C GLY A 49 12.39 1.46 -3.25
N GLU A 50 11.18 1.73 -2.77
CA GLU A 50 10.31 0.71 -2.15
C GLU A 50 9.55 -0.09 -3.23
N ALA A 51 9.67 -1.42 -3.19
CA ALA A 51 8.87 -2.31 -4.03
C ALA A 51 7.39 -2.12 -3.74
N HIS A 52 6.58 -2.06 -4.80
CA HIS A 52 5.14 -1.95 -4.69
C HIS A 52 4.45 -2.91 -5.65
N VAL A 53 3.21 -3.26 -5.33
CA VAL A 53 2.39 -4.21 -6.09
C VAL A 53 1.66 -3.47 -7.21
N THR A 54 1.76 -3.98 -8.43
CA THR A 54 1.04 -3.48 -9.60
C THR A 54 0.00 -4.45 -10.12
N GLY A 55 0.06 -5.73 -9.73
CA GLY A 55 -0.90 -6.73 -10.14
C GLY A 55 -0.98 -7.94 -9.21
N ILE A 56 -2.17 -8.55 -9.16
CA ILE A 56 -2.48 -9.76 -8.39
C ILE A 56 -3.36 -10.65 -9.25
N TRP A 57 -3.04 -11.94 -9.34
CA TRP A 57 -3.86 -12.95 -10.02
C TRP A 57 -3.99 -14.21 -9.18
N GLU A 58 -5.16 -14.83 -9.23
CA GLU A 58 -5.37 -16.14 -8.63
C GLU A 58 -4.77 -17.26 -9.49
N GLY A 59 -4.01 -18.16 -8.86
CA GLY A 59 -3.31 -19.27 -9.50
C GLY A 59 -1.80 -19.04 -9.70
N ALA A 60 -1.10 -20.13 -9.96
CA ALA A 60 0.35 -20.15 -10.21
C ALA A 60 0.67 -19.66 -11.63
N GLY A 61 1.63 -18.74 -11.78
CA GLY A 61 2.02 -18.22 -13.10
C GLY A 61 0.85 -17.58 -13.87
N ALA A 62 -0.13 -17.05 -13.14
CA ALA A 62 -1.39 -16.55 -13.66
C ALA A 62 -1.32 -15.10 -14.16
N ALA A 63 -0.14 -14.47 -14.11
CA ALA A 63 0.08 -13.11 -14.58
C ALA A 63 -0.50 -12.93 -16.00
N TYR A 64 -1.42 -11.96 -16.15
CA TYR A 64 -2.10 -11.62 -17.41
C TYR A 64 -2.97 -12.72 -18.05
N ARG A 65 -3.16 -13.86 -17.38
CA ARG A 65 -3.92 -15.01 -17.90
C ARG A 65 -5.05 -15.45 -16.98
N GLY A 66 -4.85 -15.29 -15.67
CA GLY A 66 -5.84 -15.63 -14.65
C GLY A 66 -6.76 -14.47 -14.29
N GLN A 67 -7.66 -14.74 -13.35
CA GLN A 67 -8.56 -13.72 -12.82
C GLN A 67 -7.75 -12.67 -12.02
N ALA A 68 -7.79 -11.43 -12.49
CA ALA A 68 -7.13 -10.31 -11.84
C ALA A 68 -7.90 -9.89 -10.58
N ILE A 69 -7.17 -9.69 -9.49
CA ILE A 69 -7.69 -9.19 -8.22
C ILE A 69 -7.28 -7.71 -8.10
N PRO A 70 -8.20 -6.79 -7.74
CA PRO A 70 -7.86 -5.38 -7.54
C PRO A 70 -6.75 -5.20 -6.50
N VAL A 71 -5.70 -4.47 -6.84
CA VAL A 71 -4.63 -4.12 -5.91
C VAL A 71 -5.12 -3.07 -4.93
N HIS A 72 -4.99 -3.35 -3.64
CA HIS A 72 -5.31 -2.39 -2.60
C HIS A 72 -4.29 -1.25 -2.62
N ALA A 73 -4.76 0.01 -2.54
CA ALA A 73 -3.92 1.21 -2.60
C ALA A 73 -2.77 1.24 -1.56
N HIS A 74 -2.90 0.44 -0.51
CA HIS A 74 -1.91 0.25 0.54
C HIS A 74 -0.60 -0.42 0.10
N PHE A 75 -0.68 -1.23 -0.97
CA PHE A 75 0.45 -1.88 -1.61
C PHE A 75 0.94 -1.11 -2.85
N GLY A 76 0.30 0.02 -3.17
CA GLY A 76 0.72 0.88 -4.27
C GLY A 76 1.96 1.70 -3.93
N GLU A 77 2.47 2.40 -4.93
CA GLU A 77 3.67 3.21 -4.85
C GLU A 77 3.68 4.17 -3.64
N ALA A 78 4.84 4.30 -2.98
CA ALA A 78 5.01 5.14 -1.80
C ALA A 78 4.57 6.59 -2.02
N VAL A 79 4.85 7.17 -3.20
CA VAL A 79 4.46 8.53 -3.55
C VAL A 79 2.94 8.67 -3.58
N GLN A 80 2.24 7.73 -4.21
CA GLN A 80 0.77 7.74 -4.28
C GLN A 80 0.14 7.55 -2.90
N ARG A 81 0.71 6.67 -2.07
CA ARG A 81 0.27 6.48 -0.67
C ARG A 81 0.44 7.76 0.15
N LYS A 82 1.58 8.44 0.02
CA LYS A 82 1.83 9.74 0.68
C LYS A 82 0.90 10.84 0.17
N ALA A 83 0.61 10.89 -1.12
CA ALA A 83 -0.32 11.85 -1.71
C ALA A 83 -1.75 11.65 -1.17
N ALA A 84 -2.26 10.42 -1.18
CA ALA A 84 -3.57 10.10 -0.60
C ALA A 84 -3.64 10.44 0.91
N GLN A 85 -2.55 10.20 1.64
CA GLN A 85 -2.45 10.57 3.05
C GLN A 85 -2.44 12.10 3.26
N PHE A 86 -1.77 12.85 2.38
CA PHE A 86 -1.75 14.31 2.42
C PHE A 86 -3.17 14.89 2.27
N GLU A 87 -3.98 14.35 1.36
CA GLU A 87 -5.38 14.77 1.20
C GLU A 87 -6.21 14.56 2.46
N LEU A 88 -6.04 13.41 3.13
CA LEU A 88 -6.73 13.09 4.39
C LEU A 88 -6.33 14.04 5.51
N MET A 89 -5.03 14.31 5.68
CA MET A 89 -4.54 15.26 6.68
C MET A 89 -5.06 16.66 6.39
N LEU A 90 -5.01 17.11 5.14
CA LEU A 90 -5.52 18.42 4.72
C LEU A 90 -7.02 18.58 5.01
N ALA A 91 -7.82 17.54 4.75
CA ALA A 91 -9.24 17.53 5.07
C ALA A 91 -9.51 17.64 6.58
N CYS A 92 -8.72 16.94 7.40
CA CYS A 92 -8.80 17.04 8.86
C CYS A 92 -8.41 18.43 9.36
N SER A 93 -7.31 19.01 8.85
CA SER A 93 -6.86 20.36 9.18
C SER A 93 -7.86 21.45 8.77
N ARG A 94 -8.49 21.32 7.60
CA ARG A 94 -9.55 22.24 7.15
C ARG A 94 -10.75 22.20 8.09
N SER A 95 -11.19 21.00 8.47
CA SER A 95 -12.27 20.82 9.46
C SER A 95 -11.91 21.45 10.80
N LEU A 96 -10.69 21.25 11.30
CA LEU A 96 -10.19 21.87 12.54
C LEU A 96 -10.23 23.40 12.48
N SER A 97 -9.69 23.96 11.39
CA SER A 97 -9.70 25.41 11.18
C SER A 97 -11.12 25.98 11.19
N ALA A 98 -12.07 25.34 10.51
CA ALA A 98 -13.46 25.76 10.48
C ALA A 98 -14.12 25.74 11.87
N MET A 99 -13.85 24.70 12.67
CA MET A 99 -14.36 24.59 14.05
C MET A 99 -13.84 25.71 14.94
N LEU A 100 -12.53 25.94 14.91
CA LEU A 100 -11.88 26.97 15.73
C LEU A 100 -12.38 28.36 15.35
N ARG A 101 -12.52 28.65 14.05
CA ARG A 101 -13.07 29.93 13.56
C ARG A 101 -14.52 30.15 13.99
N ALA A 102 -15.33 29.09 14.01
CA ALA A 102 -16.73 29.16 14.40
C ALA A 102 -16.96 29.03 15.92
N ARG A 103 -15.89 28.81 16.71
CA ARG A 103 -15.97 28.45 18.14
C ARG A 103 -16.94 27.30 18.42
N ARG A 104 -17.02 26.35 17.49
CA ARG A 104 -17.90 25.18 17.60
C ARG A 104 -17.18 24.04 18.31
N PRO A 105 -17.91 23.22 19.08
CA PRO A 105 -17.36 21.97 19.58
C PRO A 105 -17.04 21.02 18.42
N THR A 106 -16.14 20.09 18.68
CA THR A 106 -15.74 19.08 17.70
C THR A 106 -16.93 18.20 17.30
N PRO A 107 -17.22 18.00 15.99
CA PRO A 107 -18.24 17.07 15.54
C PRO A 107 -17.97 15.67 16.09
N PRO A 108 -19.03 14.91 16.44
CA PRO A 108 -18.90 13.51 16.80
C PRO A 108 -18.07 12.74 15.77
N GLY A 109 -17.11 11.94 16.24
CA GLY A 109 -16.25 11.10 15.39
C GLY A 109 -15.09 11.81 14.69
N TRP A 110 -14.98 13.15 14.76
CA TRP A 110 -13.83 13.85 14.16
C TRP A 110 -12.50 13.43 14.79
N LEU A 111 -12.47 13.29 16.12
CA LEU A 111 -11.24 12.87 16.82
C LEU A 111 -10.81 11.46 16.37
N GLY A 112 -11.74 10.51 16.32
CA GLY A 112 -11.45 9.16 15.82
C GLY A 112 -10.99 9.16 14.36
N LYS A 113 -11.55 10.03 13.49
CA LYS A 113 -11.08 10.20 12.12
C LYS A 113 -9.64 10.76 12.07
N ALA A 114 -9.33 11.73 12.93
CA ALA A 114 -8.00 12.32 13.02
C ALA A 114 -6.98 11.30 13.53
N GLU A 115 -7.29 10.57 14.60
CA GLU A 115 -6.46 9.49 15.15
C GLU A 115 -6.21 8.38 14.11
N TRP A 116 -7.25 7.97 13.38
CA TRP A 116 -7.11 7.00 12.30
C TRP A 116 -6.18 7.52 11.18
N ALA A 117 -6.34 8.79 10.78
CA ALA A 117 -5.50 9.41 9.76
C ALA A 117 -4.04 9.49 10.23
N ILE A 118 -3.80 9.82 11.50
CA ILE A 118 -2.45 9.86 12.09
C ILE A 118 -1.82 8.46 12.04
N ALA A 119 -2.49 7.44 12.56
CA ALA A 119 -1.98 6.07 12.56
C ALA A 119 -1.69 5.54 11.15
N ARG A 120 -2.53 5.91 10.16
CA ARG A 120 -2.28 5.58 8.75
C ARG A 120 -1.03 6.27 8.22
N GLY A 121 -0.83 7.54 8.56
CA GLY A 121 0.36 8.31 8.18
C GLY A 121 1.64 7.73 8.76
N GLU A 122 1.62 7.36 10.05
CA GLU A 122 2.75 6.71 10.72
C GLU A 122 3.11 5.37 10.08
N ALA A 123 2.12 4.55 9.70
CA ALA A 123 2.36 3.30 8.99
C ALA A 123 3.03 3.51 7.62
N ILE A 124 2.57 4.52 6.85
CA ILE A 124 3.18 4.89 5.57
C ILE A 124 4.63 5.37 5.76
N LEU A 125 4.90 6.17 6.79
CA LEU A 125 6.26 6.63 7.10
C LEU A 125 7.20 5.50 7.51
N ALA A 126 6.67 4.49 8.20
CA ALA A 126 7.42 3.29 8.58
C ALA A 126 7.68 2.32 7.41
N GLY A 127 7.17 2.61 6.20
CA GLY A 127 7.22 1.67 5.06
C GLY A 127 6.44 0.38 5.32
N ARG A 128 5.54 0.38 6.32
CA ARG A 128 4.80 -0.82 6.71
C ARG A 128 3.39 -0.78 6.17
N PRO A 129 2.93 -1.84 5.51
CA PRO A 129 1.52 -2.00 5.32
C PRO A 129 0.87 -2.25 6.70
N ARG A 130 0.16 -1.26 7.26
CA ARG A 130 -0.73 -1.38 8.44
C ARG A 130 -1.38 -2.77 8.49
N SER A 131 -1.08 -3.53 9.55
CA SER A 131 -1.85 -4.70 9.96
C SER A 131 -3.19 -4.22 10.51
N SER A 132 -4.28 -4.75 9.93
CA SER A 132 -5.65 -4.59 10.45
C SER A 132 -5.73 -5.10 11.88
#